data_AF-A0A7J4V902-F1
#
_entry.id   AF-A0A7J4V902-F1
#
_cell.length_a   1.000
_cell.length_b   1.000
_cell.length_c   1.000
_cell.angle_alpha   90.00
_cell.angle_beta   90.00
_cell.angle_gamma   90.00
#
_symmetry.space_group_name_H-M   'P 1'
#
loop_
_entity.id
_entity.type
_entity.pdbx_description
1 polymer ?
#
loop_
_entity_poly.entity_id
_entity_poly.type
_entity_poly.pdbx_seq_one_letter_code
_entity_poly.pdbx_strand_id
1 'polypeptide(L)'
;GIRKIKISIYGEVLRKGSKVIYANTRLNDILMDGGFTPAANIRNIRIISKEGAQRIIDLLSFIRLADRTQNPVLEDGDYVMVDKLDKTVTLSGAVKYPGIYEFRDDESLESLIKIAGGFLDAAFLDTLEIIRFGSDAKTQISIVKSVAAFHAENFRLANKDRIVVRLKPEYLEEKIVTISGYVKYPGPYKINEGVTRLSDIIPEAGGFLSRGSLKSAYIVRESGESVYDPEFERLKGMPRKDMSDDEYDYLKSRSRQRKGRVVIDFEKVFLTKTDDLILKKNDQIIVPLKKDFIIIIGQAVFPGNLEYHPEYGIRDYIAQAGGFAWRADEGEIRVIKGKTGEWIDEDDIENLEPGDTIWIPEKPQAPKFWDVFKDSLMIVGQLATVIAATIAVIVSTR
;
A
#
# COMPACT_ATOMS: atom_id res chain seq x y z
N GLY A 1 60.39 -4.69 -22.00
CA GLY A 1 59.21 -4.11 -21.33
C GLY A 1 58.26 -3.58 -22.38
N ILE A 2 56.94 -3.62 -22.13
CA ILE A 2 55.94 -3.10 -23.07
C ILE A 2 56.14 -1.58 -23.22
N ARG A 3 56.19 -1.09 -24.46
CA ARG A 3 56.36 0.33 -24.80
C ARG A 3 55.25 1.16 -24.14
N LYS A 4 55.60 2.30 -23.55
CA LYS A 4 54.65 3.29 -23.04
C LYS A 4 54.40 4.36 -24.11
N ILE A 5 53.16 4.85 -24.17
CA ILE A 5 52.69 5.88 -25.09
C ILE A 5 51.91 6.93 -24.32
N LYS A 6 51.80 8.15 -24.87
CA LYS A 6 51.04 9.24 -24.27
C LYS A 6 49.81 9.53 -25.13
N ILE A 7 48.64 9.52 -24.50
CA ILE A 7 47.36 9.91 -25.11
C ILE A 7 46.76 11.08 -24.36
N SER A 8 45.71 11.70 -24.91
CA SER A 8 44.90 12.69 -24.19
C SER A 8 43.41 12.43 -24.31
N ILE A 9 42.66 12.64 -23.22
CA ILE A 9 41.23 12.35 -23.14
C ILE A 9 40.47 13.61 -22.72
N TYR A 10 39.41 13.95 -23.45
CA TYR A 10 38.60 15.15 -23.23
C TYR A 10 37.11 14.90 -23.40
N GLY A 11 36.32 15.91 -23.03
CA GLY A 11 34.86 15.89 -23.15
C GLY A 11 34.16 15.34 -21.91
N GLU A 12 33.10 14.56 -22.10
CA GLU A 12 32.16 14.03 -21.12
C GLU A 12 32.68 12.77 -20.40
N VAL A 13 33.89 12.88 -19.85
CA VAL A 13 34.50 11.86 -18.97
C VAL A 13 34.81 12.44 -17.61
N LEU A 14 34.84 11.61 -16.57
CA LEU A 14 35.16 12.07 -15.21
C LEU A 14 36.67 12.38 -15.06
N ARG A 15 37.53 11.58 -15.69
CA ARG A 15 39.00 11.74 -15.65
C ARG A 15 39.55 12.23 -17.00
N LYS A 16 39.65 13.55 -17.16
CA LYS A 16 40.20 14.23 -18.35
C LYS A 16 41.71 14.43 -18.26
N GLY A 17 42.34 14.74 -19.39
CA GLY A 17 43.75 15.12 -19.49
C GLY A 17 44.64 14.06 -20.14
N SER A 18 45.94 14.33 -20.17
CA SER A 18 46.91 13.41 -20.75
C SER A 18 47.21 12.23 -19.83
N LYS A 19 47.28 11.02 -20.39
CA LYS A 19 47.65 9.79 -19.67
C LYS A 19 48.79 9.07 -20.39
N VAL A 20 49.69 8.46 -19.62
CA VAL A 20 50.72 7.56 -20.13
C VAL A 20 50.24 6.12 -19.92
N ILE A 21 50.11 5.37 -21.02
CA ILE A 21 49.51 4.03 -21.05
C ILE A 21 50.46 3.06 -21.77
N TYR A 22 50.18 1.76 -21.74
CA TYR A 22 50.95 0.80 -22.52
C TYR A 22 50.45 0.77 -23.97
N ALA A 23 51.34 0.51 -24.93
CA ALA A 23 51.04 0.55 -26.37
C ALA A 23 50.01 -0.51 -26.84
N ASN A 24 49.64 -1.47 -25.98
CA ASN A 24 48.62 -2.48 -26.25
C ASN A 24 47.28 -2.20 -25.55
N THR A 25 47.16 -1.07 -24.84
CA THR A 25 45.94 -0.71 -24.11
C THR A 25 44.83 -0.30 -25.08
N ARG A 26 43.60 -0.77 -24.82
CA ARG A 26 42.44 -0.48 -25.67
C ARG A 26 41.62 0.69 -25.13
N LEU A 27 40.77 1.24 -26.00
CA LEU A 27 39.89 2.36 -25.68
C LEU A 27 39.03 2.08 -24.43
N ASN A 28 38.39 0.91 -24.36
CA ASN A 28 37.53 0.54 -23.24
C ASN A 28 38.26 0.56 -21.90
N ASP A 29 39.49 0.04 -21.85
CA ASP A 29 40.28 -0.10 -20.61
C ASP A 29 40.52 1.27 -19.97
N ILE A 30 40.72 2.28 -20.81
CA ILE A 30 41.00 3.65 -20.39
C ILE A 30 39.73 4.39 -19.97
N LEU A 31 38.65 4.23 -20.74
CA LEU A 31 37.44 5.00 -20.51
C LEU A 31 36.57 4.42 -19.38
N MET A 32 36.57 3.10 -19.18
CA MET A 32 35.84 2.47 -18.06
C MET A 32 36.48 2.76 -16.71
N ASP A 33 37.82 2.73 -16.60
CA ASP A 33 38.53 3.20 -15.41
C ASP A 33 38.38 4.72 -15.21
N GLY A 34 38.27 5.45 -16.32
CA GLY A 34 38.06 6.89 -16.34
C GLY A 34 36.70 7.34 -15.82
N GLY A 35 35.66 6.54 -16.11
CA GLY A 35 34.26 6.87 -15.88
C GLY A 35 33.71 7.92 -16.85
N PHE A 36 32.40 7.86 -17.09
CA PHE A 36 31.66 8.78 -17.96
C PHE A 36 30.75 9.70 -17.14
N THR A 37 30.45 10.89 -17.65
CA THR A 37 29.32 11.67 -17.14
C THR A 37 28.00 11.08 -17.66
N PRO A 38 26.84 11.35 -17.04
CA PRO A 38 25.54 10.91 -17.56
C PRO A 38 25.19 11.48 -18.94
N ALA A 39 25.86 12.56 -19.37
CA ALA A 39 25.65 13.19 -20.66
C ALA A 39 26.58 12.65 -21.77
N ALA A 40 27.43 11.67 -21.46
CA ALA A 40 28.45 11.17 -22.38
C ALA A 40 27.85 10.40 -23.56
N ASN A 41 28.25 10.80 -24.76
CA ASN A 41 27.95 10.06 -25.98
C ASN A 41 29.00 8.95 -26.21
N ILE A 42 28.75 7.79 -25.60
CA ILE A 42 29.62 6.61 -25.77
C ILE A 42 29.36 5.83 -27.07
N ARG A 43 28.48 6.34 -27.94
CA ARG A 43 28.22 5.79 -29.26
C ARG A 43 28.95 6.53 -30.37
N ASN A 44 29.47 7.73 -30.10
CA ASN A 44 30.14 8.55 -31.11
C ASN A 44 31.46 9.12 -30.55
N ILE A 45 32.32 8.22 -30.03
CA ILE A 45 33.62 8.62 -29.48
C ILE A 45 34.58 8.87 -30.64
N ARG A 46 35.20 10.05 -30.67
CA ARG A 46 36.16 10.40 -31.71
C ARG A 46 37.57 10.15 -31.22
N ILE A 47 38.32 9.33 -31.94
CA ILE A 47 39.77 9.19 -31.78
C ILE A 47 40.43 9.93 -32.93
N ILE A 48 41.22 10.94 -32.60
CA ILE A 48 41.96 11.76 -33.55
C ILE A 48 43.44 11.44 -33.36
N SER A 49 44.06 10.86 -34.39
CA SER A 49 45.50 10.56 -34.40
C SER A 49 46.33 11.84 -34.40
N LYS A 50 47.63 11.70 -34.14
CA LYS A 50 48.59 12.81 -34.18
C LYS A 50 48.64 13.48 -35.56
N GLU A 51 48.42 12.72 -36.63
CA GLU A 51 48.40 13.18 -38.03
C GLU A 51 47.05 13.77 -38.43
N GLY A 52 46.05 13.77 -37.53
CA GLY A 52 44.72 14.35 -37.75
C GLY A 52 43.70 13.38 -38.34
N ALA A 53 44.05 12.13 -38.62
CA ALA A 53 43.08 11.12 -39.05
C ALA A 53 42.09 10.83 -37.91
N GLN A 54 40.79 10.84 -38.24
CA GLN A 54 39.71 10.66 -37.27
C GLN A 54 39.03 9.29 -37.43
N ARG A 55 38.76 8.64 -36.29
CA ARG A 55 37.98 7.41 -36.19
C ARG A 55 36.80 7.64 -35.25
N ILE A 56 35.60 7.20 -35.64
CA ILE A 56 34.40 7.23 -34.79
C ILE A 56 34.16 5.84 -34.24
N ILE A 57 33.97 5.74 -32.93
CA ILE A 57 33.85 4.47 -32.20
C ILE A 57 32.53 4.42 -31.40
N ASP A 58 31.78 3.34 -31.60
CA ASP A 58 30.60 2.96 -30.82
C ASP A 58 30.98 2.03 -29.67
N LEU A 59 31.54 2.61 -28.61
CA LEU A 59 31.95 1.81 -27.46
C LEU A 59 30.75 1.10 -26.79
N LEU A 60 29.55 1.65 -26.88
CA LEU A 60 28.35 0.97 -26.39
C LEU A 60 28.07 -0.34 -27.15
N SER A 61 28.26 -0.35 -28.47
CA SER A 61 28.16 -1.58 -29.28
C SER A 61 29.18 -2.64 -28.81
N PHE A 62 30.42 -2.25 -28.52
CA PHE A 62 31.39 -3.17 -27.91
C PHE A 62 30.89 -3.74 -26.58
N ILE A 63 30.37 -2.89 -25.68
CA ILE A 63 29.92 -3.30 -24.33
C ILE A 63 28.70 -4.21 -24.39
N ARG A 64 27.72 -3.90 -25.26
CA ARG A 64 26.42 -4.56 -25.29
C ARG A 64 26.35 -5.72 -26.26
N LEU A 65 27.02 -5.61 -27.40
CA LEU A 65 26.95 -6.56 -28.51
C LEU A 65 28.26 -7.33 -28.71
N ALA A 66 29.27 -7.08 -27.88
CA ALA A 66 30.61 -7.68 -28.00
C ALA A 66 31.29 -7.40 -29.36
N ASP A 67 30.93 -6.30 -30.02
CA ASP A 67 31.56 -5.88 -31.27
C ASP A 67 32.99 -5.39 -31.02
N ARG A 68 33.96 -6.29 -31.21
CA ARG A 68 35.39 -6.04 -30.97
C ARG A 68 35.98 -4.98 -31.91
N THR A 69 35.33 -4.67 -33.03
CA THR A 69 35.79 -3.62 -33.96
C THR A 69 35.67 -2.23 -33.32
N GLN A 70 34.77 -2.08 -32.36
CA GLN A 70 34.50 -0.83 -31.65
C GLN A 70 35.33 -0.65 -30.36
N ASN A 71 36.45 -1.39 -30.25
CA ASN A 71 37.38 -1.25 -29.13
C ASN A 71 38.84 -1.29 -29.62
N PRO A 72 39.28 -0.29 -30.40
CA PRO A 72 40.62 -0.26 -30.97
C PRO A 72 41.70 -0.10 -29.90
N VAL A 73 42.93 -0.46 -30.27
CA VAL A 73 44.14 -0.09 -29.53
C VAL A 73 44.44 1.38 -29.80
N LEU A 74 44.93 2.10 -28.79
CA LEU A 74 45.31 3.50 -28.91
C LEU A 74 46.77 3.64 -29.33
N GLU A 75 47.06 4.69 -30.09
CA GLU A 75 48.39 5.00 -30.62
C GLU A 75 49.00 6.22 -29.91
N ASP A 76 50.32 6.35 -30.01
CA ASP A 76 51.03 7.45 -29.37
C ASP A 76 50.63 8.80 -29.97
N GLY A 77 50.16 9.71 -29.12
CA GLY A 77 49.62 11.00 -29.54
C GLY A 77 48.12 10.99 -29.83
N ASP A 78 47.41 9.85 -29.69
CA ASP A 78 45.96 9.82 -29.88
C ASP A 78 45.23 10.78 -28.93
N TYR A 79 44.25 11.48 -29.50
CA TYR A 79 43.32 12.37 -28.82
C TYR A 79 41.92 11.75 -28.83
N VAL A 80 41.44 11.36 -27.64
CA VAL A 80 40.11 10.77 -27.45
C VAL A 80 39.15 11.84 -26.98
N MET A 81 38.13 12.13 -27.79
CA MET A 81 37.06 13.06 -27.49
C MET A 81 35.74 12.30 -27.27
N VAL A 82 35.15 12.50 -26.10
CA VAL A 82 33.81 12.01 -25.77
C VAL A 82 32.87 13.20 -25.75
N ASP A 83 32.09 13.40 -26.80
CA ASP A 83 31.16 14.51 -26.86
C ASP A 83 29.93 14.26 -25.95
N LYS A 84 29.13 15.31 -25.74
CA LYS A 84 27.81 15.16 -25.12
C LYS A 84 26.82 14.50 -26.07
N LEU A 85 25.77 13.89 -25.52
CA LEU A 85 24.62 13.41 -26.28
C LEU A 85 24.04 14.55 -27.14
N ASP A 86 23.68 14.23 -28.39
CA ASP A 86 23.15 15.19 -29.37
C ASP A 86 21.73 14.79 -29.79
N LYS A 87 21.60 13.68 -30.52
CA LYS A 87 20.31 13.12 -30.91
C LYS A 87 19.97 11.98 -29.98
N THR A 88 18.90 12.10 -29.21
CA THR A 88 18.57 11.13 -28.17
C THR A 88 17.21 10.51 -28.37
N VAL A 89 17.06 9.27 -27.93
CA VAL A 89 15.78 8.58 -27.80
C VAL A 89 15.68 8.00 -26.40
N THR A 90 14.49 8.02 -25.83
CA THR A 90 14.24 7.44 -24.50
C THR A 90 13.57 6.09 -24.66
N LEU A 91 14.14 5.02 -24.12
CA LEU A 91 13.56 3.69 -24.12
C LEU A 91 13.20 3.28 -22.69
N SER A 92 11.95 2.85 -22.49
CA SER A 92 11.40 2.54 -21.16
C SER A 92 10.46 1.34 -21.20
N GLY A 93 10.14 0.82 -20.01
CA GLY A 93 9.24 -0.30 -19.83
C GLY A 93 9.96 -1.66 -19.90
N ALA A 94 9.35 -2.64 -20.56
CA ALA A 94 9.75 -4.05 -20.55
C ALA A 94 10.96 -4.37 -21.44
N VAL A 95 12.08 -3.68 -21.21
CA VAL A 95 13.38 -3.91 -21.87
C VAL A 95 14.46 -4.17 -20.84
N LYS A 96 15.55 -4.83 -21.25
CA LYS A 96 16.62 -5.21 -20.31
C LYS A 96 17.39 -4.02 -19.74
N TYR A 97 17.67 -3.02 -20.57
CA TYR A 97 18.36 -1.80 -20.16
C TYR A 97 17.55 -0.57 -20.58
N PRO A 98 16.56 -0.12 -19.78
CA PRO A 98 15.88 1.14 -20.04
C PRO A 98 16.83 2.32 -19.84
N GLY A 99 16.63 3.40 -20.60
CA GLY A 99 17.50 4.57 -20.52
C GLY A 99 17.38 5.52 -21.70
N ILE A 100 18.23 6.54 -21.69
CA ILE A 100 18.41 7.48 -22.79
C ILE A 100 19.59 7.00 -23.63
N TYR A 101 19.37 6.92 -24.93
CA TYR A 101 20.37 6.45 -25.89
C TYR A 101 20.64 7.53 -26.93
N GLU A 102 21.90 7.66 -27.34
CA GLU A 102 22.23 8.37 -28.57
C GLU A 102 21.62 7.60 -29.75
N PHE A 103 20.99 8.34 -30.65
CA PHE A 103 20.32 7.87 -31.85
C PHE A 103 21.07 8.35 -33.10
N ARG A 104 21.28 7.46 -34.05
CA ARG A 104 21.85 7.79 -35.37
C ARG A 104 20.76 7.82 -36.42
N ASP A 105 20.86 8.74 -37.39
CA ASP A 105 19.81 8.95 -38.40
C ASP A 105 19.49 7.70 -39.24
N ASP A 106 20.44 6.78 -39.37
CA ASP A 106 20.31 5.51 -40.10
C ASP A 106 19.89 4.32 -39.23
N GLU A 107 19.77 4.50 -37.91
CA GLU A 107 19.51 3.43 -36.96
C GLU A 107 18.03 2.99 -36.93
N SER A 108 17.82 1.67 -36.92
CA SER A 108 16.49 1.09 -36.78
C SER A 108 16.09 0.94 -35.31
N LEU A 109 14.77 0.91 -35.06
CA LEU A 109 14.22 0.55 -33.75
C LEU A 109 14.77 -0.79 -33.23
N GLU A 110 14.95 -1.77 -34.12
CA GLU A 110 15.49 -3.08 -33.77
C GLU A 110 16.95 -3.02 -33.30
N SER A 111 17.81 -2.23 -33.96
CA SER A 111 19.19 -2.01 -33.53
C SER A 111 19.25 -1.41 -32.13
N LEU A 112 18.41 -0.40 -31.89
CA LEU A 112 18.33 0.23 -30.58
C LEU A 112 17.87 -0.75 -29.50
N ILE A 113 16.84 -1.56 -29.77
CA ILE A 113 16.36 -2.59 -28.83
C ILE A 113 17.45 -3.64 -28.56
N LYS A 114 18.21 -4.06 -29.58
CA LYS A 114 19.35 -4.99 -29.41
C LYS A 114 20.41 -4.39 -28.48
N ILE A 115 20.77 -3.13 -28.67
CA ILE A 115 21.72 -2.41 -27.80
C ILE A 115 21.18 -2.27 -26.38
N ALA A 116 19.87 -2.07 -26.24
CA ALA A 116 19.18 -2.08 -24.95
C ALA A 116 19.02 -3.48 -24.34
N GLY A 117 19.61 -4.52 -24.94
CA GLY A 117 19.66 -5.87 -24.41
C GLY A 117 18.41 -6.71 -24.69
N GLY A 118 17.54 -6.25 -25.59
CA GLY A 118 16.30 -6.93 -25.96
C GLY A 118 15.11 -6.63 -25.02
N PHE A 119 14.00 -7.29 -25.32
CA PHE A 119 12.80 -7.27 -24.51
C PHE A 119 12.92 -8.19 -23.29
N LEU A 120 12.22 -7.87 -22.21
CA LEU A 120 12.00 -8.81 -21.11
C LEU A 120 10.92 -9.83 -21.50
N ASP A 121 10.89 -11.00 -20.84
CA ASP A 121 9.82 -12.01 -21.04
C ASP A 121 8.42 -11.45 -20.69
N ALA A 122 8.40 -10.47 -19.79
CA ALA A 122 7.22 -9.69 -19.40
C ALA A 122 6.73 -8.72 -20.48
N ALA A 123 7.47 -8.52 -21.58
CA ALA A 123 7.13 -7.53 -22.60
C ALA A 123 5.89 -7.93 -23.41
N PHE A 124 4.97 -6.99 -23.58
CA PHE A 124 3.79 -7.17 -24.41
C PHE A 124 4.06 -6.64 -25.83
N LEU A 125 4.56 -7.53 -26.69
CA LEU A 125 5.07 -7.17 -28.02
C LEU A 125 3.98 -6.76 -29.04
N ASP A 126 2.71 -7.00 -28.72
CA ASP A 126 1.58 -6.60 -29.55
C ASP A 126 1.32 -5.09 -29.48
N THR A 127 1.84 -4.41 -28.45
CA THR A 127 1.74 -2.96 -28.31
C THR A 127 3.05 -2.34 -27.84
N LEU A 128 3.72 -1.67 -28.76
CA LEU A 128 4.80 -0.74 -28.50
C LEU A 128 4.27 0.67 -28.82
N GLU A 129 4.57 1.61 -27.93
CA GLU A 129 4.13 2.99 -28.06
C GLU A 129 5.33 3.90 -28.29
N ILE A 130 5.29 4.69 -29.37
CA ILE A 130 6.27 5.74 -29.64
C ILE A 130 5.56 7.07 -29.50
N ILE A 131 6.02 7.89 -28.56
CA ILE A 131 5.56 9.26 -28.35
C ILE A 131 6.56 10.19 -29.03
N ARG A 132 6.08 10.91 -30.04
CA ARG A 132 6.87 11.89 -30.79
C ARG A 132 6.35 13.29 -30.51
N PHE A 133 7.26 14.19 -30.14
CA PHE A 133 6.95 15.60 -29.96
C PHE A 133 7.03 16.34 -31.30
N GLY A 134 6.08 17.22 -31.57
CA GLY A 134 6.14 18.12 -32.70
C GLY A 134 7.22 19.19 -32.53
N SER A 135 7.49 19.93 -33.60
CA SER A 135 8.52 20.96 -33.63
C SER A 135 8.31 22.10 -32.61
N ASP A 136 7.07 22.31 -32.17
CA ASP A 136 6.68 23.28 -31.16
C ASP A 136 6.95 22.82 -29.71
N ALA A 137 7.41 21.57 -29.54
CA ALA A 137 7.62 20.88 -28.26
C ALA A 137 6.38 20.82 -27.35
N LYS A 138 5.19 21.12 -27.87
CA LYS A 138 3.92 21.12 -27.14
C LYS A 138 2.96 20.07 -27.68
N THR A 139 2.96 19.87 -28.99
CA THR A 139 2.20 18.80 -29.62
C THR A 139 2.91 17.46 -29.42
N GLN A 140 2.14 16.42 -29.12
CA GLN A 140 2.64 15.06 -29.05
C GLN A 140 1.72 14.13 -29.86
N ILE A 141 2.33 13.21 -30.60
CA ILE A 141 1.65 12.16 -31.34
C ILE A 141 2.06 10.83 -30.72
N SER A 142 1.08 10.03 -30.32
CA SER A 142 1.31 8.65 -29.89
C SER A 142 1.07 7.71 -31.06
N ILE A 143 2.08 6.93 -31.41
CA ILE A 143 2.05 5.91 -32.44
C ILE A 143 2.08 4.56 -31.72
N VAL A 144 0.95 3.86 -31.73
CA VAL A 144 0.82 2.55 -31.06
C VAL A 144 0.66 1.47 -32.12
N LYS A 145 1.62 0.55 -32.18
CA LYS A 145 1.62 -0.61 -33.10
C LYS A 145 2.32 -1.80 -32.45
N SER A 146 2.18 -3.00 -33.02
CA SER A 146 2.99 -4.14 -32.60
C SER A 146 4.45 -3.95 -33.02
N VAL A 147 5.36 -4.62 -32.30
CA VAL A 147 6.80 -4.62 -32.63
C VAL A 147 7.02 -5.13 -34.06
N ALA A 148 6.29 -6.17 -34.47
CA ALA A 148 6.37 -6.73 -35.81
C ALA A 148 5.94 -5.73 -36.89
N ALA A 149 4.90 -4.92 -36.63
CA ALA A 149 4.45 -3.89 -37.57
C ALA A 149 5.50 -2.78 -37.74
N PHE A 150 6.11 -2.30 -36.65
CA PHE A 150 7.20 -1.33 -36.73
C PHE A 150 8.40 -1.84 -37.54
N HIS A 151 8.74 -3.12 -37.37
CA HIS A 151 9.80 -3.77 -38.14
C HIS A 151 9.43 -3.87 -39.63
N ALA A 152 8.21 -4.32 -39.96
CA ALA A 152 7.76 -4.46 -41.35
C ALA A 152 7.71 -3.12 -42.10
N GLU A 153 7.40 -2.03 -41.41
CA GLU A 153 7.37 -0.68 -41.99
C GLU A 153 8.74 -0.01 -42.08
N ASN A 154 9.81 -0.65 -41.60
CA ASN A 154 11.13 -0.03 -41.43
C ASN A 154 11.05 1.33 -40.72
N PHE A 155 10.29 1.37 -39.61
CA PHE A 155 9.99 2.62 -38.93
C PHE A 155 11.25 3.39 -38.54
N ARG A 156 11.28 4.68 -38.90
CA ARG A 156 12.39 5.59 -38.61
C ARG A 156 12.10 6.39 -37.34
N LEU A 157 12.96 6.18 -36.36
CA LEU A 157 12.98 6.99 -35.14
C LEU A 157 13.41 8.42 -35.47
N ALA A 158 13.02 9.34 -34.60
CA ALA A 158 13.41 10.74 -34.65
C ALA A 158 14.01 11.16 -33.31
N ASN A 159 14.78 12.24 -33.33
CA ASN A 159 15.32 12.83 -32.12
C ASN A 159 14.18 13.15 -31.13
N LYS A 160 14.40 12.81 -29.86
CA LYS A 160 13.51 12.92 -28.71
C LYS A 160 12.29 12.00 -28.71
N ASP A 161 12.23 11.00 -29.58
CA ASP A 161 11.21 9.96 -29.48
C ASP A 161 11.29 9.25 -28.11
N ARG A 162 10.13 8.98 -27.52
CA ARG A 162 9.99 8.14 -26.34
C ARG A 162 9.35 6.83 -26.73
N ILE A 163 10.08 5.75 -26.52
CA ILE A 163 9.69 4.39 -26.83
C ILE A 163 9.30 3.72 -25.51
N VAL A 164 8.05 3.29 -25.43
CA VAL A 164 7.46 2.64 -24.26
C VAL A 164 7.09 1.21 -24.65
N VAL A 165 7.76 0.25 -24.03
CA VAL A 165 7.44 -1.17 -24.17
C VAL A 165 6.58 -1.58 -22.99
N ARG A 166 5.31 -1.91 -23.24
CA ARG A 166 4.38 -2.25 -22.16
C ARG A 166 4.71 -3.61 -21.54
N LEU A 167 4.40 -3.77 -20.25
CA LEU A 167 4.38 -5.07 -19.61
C LEU A 167 3.07 -5.79 -19.96
N LYS A 168 3.13 -7.12 -20.05
CA LYS A 168 1.94 -7.98 -20.11
C LYS A 168 1.12 -7.74 -18.83
N PRO A 169 -0.19 -7.45 -18.94
CA PRO A 169 -1.06 -7.38 -17.78
C PRO A 169 -0.96 -8.66 -16.95
N GLU A 170 -1.00 -8.52 -15.63
CA GLU A 170 -0.98 -9.65 -14.67
C GLU A 170 0.23 -10.61 -14.83
N TYR A 171 1.34 -10.14 -15.42
CA TYR A 171 2.50 -10.99 -15.67
C TYR A 171 3.13 -11.50 -14.36
N LEU A 172 3.06 -12.82 -14.17
CA LEU A 172 3.49 -13.50 -12.94
C LEU A 172 2.84 -12.91 -11.67
N GLU A 173 1.65 -12.33 -11.79
CA GLU A 173 0.93 -11.80 -10.65
C GLU A 173 0.43 -12.95 -9.78
N GLU A 174 1.00 -13.07 -8.58
CA GLU A 174 0.56 -14.07 -7.62
C GLU A 174 -0.84 -13.73 -7.10
N LYS A 175 -1.77 -14.66 -7.33
CA LYS A 175 -3.13 -14.59 -6.79
C LYS A 175 -3.16 -15.46 -5.54
N ILE A 176 -3.06 -14.81 -4.39
CA ILE A 176 -3.01 -15.48 -3.09
C ILE A 176 -4.09 -14.94 -2.16
N VAL A 177 -4.43 -15.76 -1.16
CA VAL A 177 -5.14 -15.37 0.05
C VAL A 177 -4.25 -15.66 1.24
N THR A 178 -4.48 -14.97 2.36
CA THR A 178 -3.73 -15.22 3.60
C THR A 178 -4.64 -15.83 4.64
N ILE A 179 -4.24 -16.97 5.21
CA ILE A 179 -4.97 -17.62 6.30
C ILE A 179 -4.17 -17.42 7.60
N SER A 180 -4.83 -16.93 8.64
CA SER A 180 -4.20 -16.62 9.92
C SER A 180 -5.07 -17.03 11.11
N GLY A 181 -4.43 -17.11 12.28
CA GLY A 181 -5.08 -17.54 13.52
C GLY A 181 -4.98 -19.05 13.75
N TYR A 182 -6.05 -19.65 14.27
CA TYR A 182 -6.08 -21.01 14.80
C TYR A 182 -6.38 -22.05 13.71
N VAL A 183 -5.51 -22.11 12.72
CA VAL A 183 -5.43 -23.16 11.69
C VAL A 183 -4.12 -23.93 11.83
N LYS A 184 -4.02 -25.13 11.27
CA LYS A 184 -2.82 -25.98 11.43
C LYS A 184 -1.57 -25.35 10.82
N TYR A 185 -1.70 -24.75 9.64
CA TYR A 185 -0.62 -24.10 8.91
C TYR A 185 -1.06 -22.70 8.46
N PRO A 186 -0.86 -21.64 9.26
CA PRO A 186 -1.13 -20.27 8.82
C PRO A 186 -0.12 -19.83 7.76
N GLY A 187 -0.55 -19.00 6.81
CA GLY A 187 0.32 -18.50 5.73
C GLY A 187 -0.44 -18.06 4.48
N PRO A 188 0.31 -17.70 3.41
CA PRO A 188 -0.27 -17.41 2.11
C PRO A 188 -0.57 -18.71 1.34
N TYR A 189 -1.70 -18.73 0.65
CA TYR A 189 -2.15 -19.85 -0.19
C TYR A 189 -2.55 -19.33 -1.56
N LYS A 190 -2.13 -20.05 -2.61
CA LYS A 190 -2.47 -19.72 -3.99
C LYS A 190 -3.95 -19.98 -4.23
N ILE A 191 -4.58 -19.08 -4.99
CA ILE A 191 -5.95 -19.25 -5.46
C ILE A 191 -6.03 -19.14 -6.98
N ASN A 192 -7.02 -19.82 -7.54
CA ASN A 192 -7.49 -19.58 -8.89
C ASN A 192 -8.68 -18.63 -8.79
N GLU A 193 -8.45 -17.37 -9.15
CA GLU A 193 -9.46 -16.32 -9.04
C GLU A 193 -10.75 -16.67 -9.81
N GLY A 194 -11.90 -16.45 -9.17
CA GLY A 194 -13.21 -16.83 -9.71
C GLY A 194 -13.59 -18.30 -9.54
N VAL A 195 -12.66 -19.15 -9.09
CA VAL A 195 -12.89 -20.60 -8.93
C VAL A 195 -12.71 -21.04 -7.48
N THR A 196 -11.58 -20.73 -6.85
CA THR A 196 -11.24 -21.23 -5.52
C THR A 196 -12.17 -20.66 -4.46
N ARG A 197 -12.74 -21.55 -3.64
CA ARG A 197 -13.67 -21.23 -2.56
C ARG A 197 -13.01 -21.32 -1.19
N LEU A 198 -13.71 -20.79 -0.19
CA LEU A 198 -13.27 -20.88 1.21
C LEU A 198 -13.13 -22.34 1.66
N SER A 199 -14.06 -23.21 1.25
CA SER A 199 -14.01 -24.63 1.59
C SER A 199 -12.83 -25.39 0.97
N ASP A 200 -12.29 -24.90 -0.16
CA ASP A 200 -11.14 -25.51 -0.84
C ASP A 200 -9.82 -25.20 -0.12
N ILE A 201 -9.68 -23.97 0.41
CA ILE A 201 -8.39 -23.47 0.89
C ILE A 201 -8.08 -23.87 2.35
N ILE A 202 -9.10 -24.01 3.20
CA ILE A 202 -8.90 -24.37 4.61
C ILE A 202 -8.29 -25.78 4.77
N PRO A 203 -8.70 -26.81 4.00
CA PRO A 203 -8.02 -28.11 3.99
C PRO A 203 -6.54 -28.02 3.61
N GLU A 204 -6.17 -27.15 2.66
CA GLU A 204 -4.76 -26.91 2.31
C GLU A 204 -3.96 -26.34 3.48
N ALA A 205 -4.60 -25.51 4.31
CA ALA A 205 -4.06 -25.03 5.58
C ALA A 205 -4.03 -26.10 6.70
N GLY A 206 -4.36 -27.35 6.38
CA GLY A 206 -4.41 -28.47 7.32
C GLY A 206 -5.63 -28.46 8.24
N GLY A 207 -6.64 -27.65 7.93
CA GLY A 207 -7.87 -27.51 8.71
C GLY A 207 -7.76 -26.58 9.92
N PHE A 208 -8.89 -26.43 10.61
CA PHE A 208 -8.98 -25.66 11.86
C PHE A 208 -8.35 -26.44 13.02
N LEU A 209 -7.70 -25.72 13.95
CA LEU A 209 -7.33 -26.28 15.24
C LEU A 209 -8.59 -26.40 16.13
N SER A 210 -8.59 -27.31 17.11
CA SER A 210 -9.72 -27.52 18.04
C SER A 210 -10.08 -26.27 18.86
N ARG A 211 -9.10 -25.39 19.09
CA ARG A 211 -9.29 -24.10 19.76
C ARG A 211 -9.65 -22.96 18.79
N GLY A 212 -9.85 -23.23 17.51
CA GLY A 212 -10.28 -22.23 16.53
C GLY A 212 -11.79 -22.01 16.54
N SER A 213 -12.23 -20.76 16.52
CA SER A 213 -13.66 -20.42 16.49
C SER A 213 -14.16 -20.26 15.07
N LEU A 214 -15.01 -21.18 14.60
CA LEU A 214 -15.73 -21.01 13.33
C LEU A 214 -16.78 -19.90 13.45
N LYS A 215 -17.56 -19.87 14.54
CA LYS A 215 -18.56 -18.85 14.83
C LYS A 215 -18.04 -17.41 14.77
N SER A 216 -16.77 -17.20 15.14
CA SER A 216 -16.13 -15.88 15.14
C SER A 216 -15.17 -15.66 13.97
N ALA A 217 -14.96 -16.66 13.12
CA ALA A 217 -14.11 -16.55 11.95
C ALA A 217 -14.69 -15.53 10.96
N TYR A 218 -13.80 -14.85 10.25
CA TYR A 218 -14.20 -13.82 9.31
C TYR A 218 -13.17 -13.62 8.22
N ILE A 219 -13.62 -13.00 7.13
CA ILE A 219 -12.77 -12.62 6.02
C ILE A 219 -12.67 -11.10 6.00
N VAL A 220 -11.46 -10.59 5.81
CA VAL A 220 -11.21 -9.19 5.48
C VAL A 220 -10.82 -9.16 4.01
N ARG A 221 -11.66 -8.54 3.20
CA ARG A 221 -11.40 -8.25 1.81
C ARG A 221 -10.99 -6.80 1.72
N GLU A 222 -9.83 -6.56 1.12
CA GLU A 222 -9.42 -5.21 0.76
C GLU A 222 -10.42 -4.67 -0.28
N SER A 223 -11.41 -3.89 0.18
CA SER A 223 -12.27 -3.16 -0.73
C SER A 223 -11.45 -2.00 -1.27
N GLY A 224 -11.18 -2.00 -2.58
CA GLY A 224 -10.27 -1.07 -3.27
C GLY A 224 -10.62 0.42 -3.16
N GLU A 225 -11.69 0.79 -2.48
CA GLU A 225 -11.97 2.17 -2.09
C GLU A 225 -12.53 2.17 -0.68
N SER A 226 -11.81 2.80 0.26
CA SER A 226 -12.47 3.40 1.41
C SER A 226 -13.41 4.44 0.81
N VAL A 227 -14.69 4.10 0.61
CA VAL A 227 -15.71 5.08 0.21
C VAL A 227 -15.56 6.27 1.16
N TYR A 228 -15.02 7.38 0.64
CA TYR A 228 -14.84 8.57 1.43
C TYR A 228 -16.23 9.04 1.81
N ASP A 229 -16.47 9.10 3.12
CA ASP A 229 -17.77 9.42 3.68
C ASP A 229 -17.65 10.82 4.28
N PRO A 230 -18.04 11.88 3.54
CA PRO A 230 -17.80 13.26 3.96
C PRO A 230 -18.51 13.58 5.28
N GLU A 231 -19.70 13.00 5.50
CA GLU A 231 -20.48 13.17 6.71
C GLU A 231 -19.80 12.50 7.90
N PHE A 232 -19.30 11.27 7.73
CA PHE A 232 -18.55 10.60 8.79
C PHE A 232 -17.28 11.38 9.19
N GLU A 233 -16.52 11.91 8.24
CA GLU A 233 -15.33 12.71 8.55
C GLU A 233 -15.68 14.06 9.20
N ARG A 234 -16.77 14.72 8.77
CA ARG A 234 -17.30 15.93 9.43
C ARG A 234 -17.67 15.65 10.89
N LEU A 235 -18.41 14.57 11.13
CA LEU A 235 -18.91 14.21 12.46
C LEU A 235 -17.80 13.78 13.42
N LYS A 236 -16.72 13.15 12.95
CA LYS A 236 -15.56 12.83 13.80
C LYS A 236 -14.91 14.05 14.46
N GLY A 237 -14.91 15.19 13.77
CA GLY A 237 -14.34 16.45 14.27
C GLY A 237 -15.31 17.28 15.11
N MET A 238 -16.59 16.89 15.15
CA MET A 238 -17.63 17.64 15.83
C MET A 238 -17.75 17.19 17.30
N PRO A 239 -17.90 18.11 18.27
CA PRO A 239 -18.21 17.74 19.65
C PRO A 239 -19.62 17.14 19.79
N ARG A 240 -19.83 16.15 20.67
CA ARG A 240 -21.14 15.48 20.87
C ARG A 240 -22.30 16.45 21.15
N LYS A 241 -22.04 17.54 21.89
CA LYS A 241 -23.03 18.57 22.24
C LYS A 241 -23.59 19.32 21.01
N ASP A 242 -22.85 19.29 19.92
CA ASP A 242 -23.19 19.99 18.68
C ASP A 242 -23.78 19.02 17.63
N MET A 243 -23.88 17.71 17.95
CA MET A 243 -24.50 16.69 17.10
C MET A 243 -25.96 16.46 17.47
N SER A 244 -26.81 16.22 16.47
CA SER A 244 -28.12 15.61 16.69
C SER A 244 -27.98 14.16 17.19
N ASP A 245 -29.05 13.60 17.74
CA ASP A 245 -29.05 12.19 18.16
C ASP A 245 -28.86 11.25 16.96
N ASP A 246 -29.50 11.55 15.83
CA ASP A 246 -29.34 10.79 14.58
C ASP A 246 -27.89 10.86 14.04
N GLU A 247 -27.26 12.04 14.09
CA GLU A 247 -25.87 12.23 13.67
C GLU A 247 -24.91 11.44 14.55
N TYR A 248 -25.16 11.44 15.86
CA TYR A 248 -24.38 10.65 16.80
C TYR A 248 -24.57 9.16 16.56
N ASP A 249 -25.80 8.69 16.34
CA ASP A 249 -26.10 7.30 16.06
C ASP A 249 -25.49 6.85 14.74
N TYR A 250 -25.51 7.71 13.72
CA TYR A 250 -24.80 7.47 12.46
C TYR A 250 -23.28 7.36 12.67
N LEU A 251 -22.66 8.32 13.37
CA LEU A 251 -21.23 8.32 13.69
C LEU A 251 -20.84 7.05 14.45
N LYS A 252 -21.63 6.68 15.46
CA LYS A 252 -21.45 5.47 16.27
C LYS A 252 -21.56 4.20 15.41
N SER A 253 -22.57 4.12 14.55
CA SER A 253 -22.81 2.97 13.66
C SER A 253 -21.68 2.81 12.64
N ARG A 254 -21.27 3.90 11.99
CA ARG A 254 -20.14 3.92 11.05
C ARG A 254 -18.81 3.60 11.71
N SER A 255 -18.57 4.10 12.93
CA SER A 255 -17.34 3.80 13.68
C SER A 255 -17.24 2.33 14.08
N ARG A 256 -18.37 1.66 14.30
CA ARG A 256 -18.44 0.22 14.61
C ARG A 256 -18.28 -0.66 13.36
N GLN A 257 -18.49 -0.12 12.17
CA GLN A 257 -18.37 -0.88 10.93
C GLN A 257 -16.91 -1.25 10.67
N ARG A 258 -16.60 -2.54 10.73
CA ARG A 258 -15.28 -3.06 10.33
C ARG A 258 -15.16 -3.01 8.81
N LYS A 259 -14.44 -2.00 8.29
CA LYS A 259 -14.17 -1.86 6.86
C LYS A 259 -13.58 -3.15 6.28
N GLY A 260 -14.04 -3.54 5.09
CA GLY A 260 -13.58 -4.73 4.39
C GLY A 260 -14.01 -6.07 4.98
N ARG A 261 -14.74 -6.12 6.11
CA ARG A 261 -15.22 -7.38 6.67
C ARG A 261 -16.32 -7.97 5.77
N VAL A 262 -16.08 -9.17 5.26
CA VAL A 262 -17.07 -9.96 4.53
C VAL A 262 -17.84 -10.80 5.54
N VAL A 263 -19.18 -10.67 5.53
CA VAL A 263 -20.07 -11.44 6.40
C VAL A 263 -20.30 -12.80 5.76
N ILE A 264 -19.77 -13.85 6.40
CA ILE A 264 -19.98 -15.25 6.02
C ILE A 264 -20.04 -16.10 7.29
N ASP A 265 -20.90 -17.11 7.26
CA ASP A 265 -21.07 -18.07 8.34
C ASP A 265 -20.19 -19.31 8.08
N PHE A 266 -19.04 -19.38 8.74
CA PHE A 266 -18.11 -20.50 8.59
C PHE A 266 -18.71 -21.82 9.07
N GLU A 267 -19.64 -21.82 10.05
CA GLU A 267 -20.28 -23.05 10.50
C GLU A 267 -21.13 -23.65 9.38
N LYS A 268 -21.88 -22.81 8.65
CA LYS A 268 -22.64 -23.25 7.47
C LYS A 268 -21.75 -23.77 6.35
N VAL A 269 -20.63 -23.10 6.08
CA VAL A 269 -19.71 -23.51 5.01
C VAL A 269 -19.09 -24.88 5.29
N PHE A 270 -18.66 -25.12 6.53
CA PHE A 270 -17.86 -26.31 6.84
C PHE A 270 -18.67 -27.47 7.45
N LEU A 271 -19.79 -27.20 8.11
CA LEU A 271 -20.63 -28.24 8.73
C LEU A 271 -21.80 -28.64 7.83
N THR A 272 -22.50 -27.68 7.24
CA THR A 272 -23.67 -27.93 6.38
C THR A 272 -23.37 -27.85 4.89
N LYS A 273 -22.17 -27.40 4.50
CA LYS A 273 -21.71 -27.21 3.12
C LYS A 273 -22.59 -26.28 2.29
N THR A 274 -23.07 -25.21 2.92
CA THR A 274 -23.90 -24.15 2.31
C THR A 274 -23.24 -22.79 2.45
N ASP A 275 -23.59 -21.82 1.59
CA ASP A 275 -23.05 -20.44 1.60
C ASP A 275 -21.53 -20.31 1.37
N ASP A 276 -20.95 -21.19 0.55
CA ASP A 276 -19.51 -21.16 0.27
C ASP A 276 -19.09 -20.00 -0.65
N LEU A 277 -18.19 -19.16 -0.15
CA LEU A 277 -17.74 -17.93 -0.81
C LEU A 277 -16.57 -18.19 -1.74
N ILE A 278 -16.64 -17.62 -2.94
CA ILE A 278 -15.50 -17.53 -3.86
C ILE A 278 -14.51 -16.47 -3.35
N LEU A 279 -13.28 -16.89 -3.16
CA LEU A 279 -12.20 -16.04 -2.66
C LEU A 279 -11.66 -15.13 -3.77
N LYS A 280 -11.22 -13.95 -3.35
CA LYS A 280 -10.56 -12.97 -4.22
C LYS A 280 -9.11 -12.79 -3.80
N LYS A 281 -8.31 -12.29 -4.74
CA LYS A 281 -6.92 -11.92 -4.48
C LYS A 281 -6.85 -11.01 -3.23
N ASN A 282 -5.89 -11.29 -2.37
CA ASN A 282 -5.61 -10.58 -1.11
C ASN A 282 -6.68 -10.70 -0.03
N ASP A 283 -7.67 -11.60 -0.16
CA ASP A 283 -8.55 -11.91 0.97
C ASP A 283 -7.72 -12.43 2.17
N GLN A 284 -8.05 -11.93 3.36
CA GLN A 284 -7.46 -12.38 4.62
C GLN A 284 -8.51 -13.18 5.39
N ILE A 285 -8.27 -14.47 5.56
CA ILE A 285 -9.10 -15.36 6.34
C ILE A 285 -8.53 -15.42 7.75
N ILE A 286 -9.33 -15.05 8.74
CA ILE A 286 -8.92 -14.96 10.14
C ILE A 286 -9.77 -15.92 10.95
N VAL A 287 -9.11 -16.85 11.64
CA VAL A 287 -9.75 -17.80 12.56
C VAL A 287 -9.32 -17.47 14.00
N PRO A 288 -10.14 -16.75 14.77
CA PRO A 288 -9.79 -16.38 16.14
C PRO A 288 -9.75 -17.58 17.09
N LEU A 289 -9.18 -17.36 18.28
CA LEU A 289 -9.29 -18.28 19.40
C LEU A 289 -10.78 -18.44 19.78
N LYS A 290 -11.19 -19.67 20.05
CA LYS A 290 -12.47 -19.98 20.68
C LYS A 290 -12.47 -19.42 22.10
N LYS A 291 -13.37 -18.47 22.35
CA LYS A 291 -13.65 -17.98 23.69
C LYS A 291 -14.61 -18.97 24.33
N ASP A 292 -14.21 -19.53 25.47
CA ASP A 292 -15.03 -20.42 26.30
C ASP A 292 -15.15 -19.82 27.73
N PHE A 293 -15.19 -18.48 27.82
CA PHE A 293 -15.23 -17.75 29.09
C PHE A 293 -16.12 -16.50 29.01
N ILE A 294 -16.65 -16.07 30.16
CA ILE A 294 -17.28 -14.77 30.38
C ILE A 294 -16.27 -13.84 31.04
N ILE A 295 -16.32 -12.55 30.72
CA ILE A 295 -15.44 -11.54 31.32
C ILE A 295 -16.25 -10.75 32.35
N ILE A 296 -15.73 -10.58 33.56
CA ILE A 296 -16.30 -9.69 34.57
C ILE A 296 -15.36 -8.52 34.77
N ILE A 297 -15.89 -7.30 34.64
CA ILE A 297 -15.16 -6.05 34.87
C ILE A 297 -15.98 -5.08 35.73
N GLY A 298 -15.28 -4.14 36.35
CA GLY A 298 -15.89 -3.13 37.21
C GLY A 298 -15.89 -3.53 38.69
N GLN A 299 -16.97 -3.21 39.40
CA GLN A 299 -17.10 -3.35 40.86
C GLN A 299 -17.50 -4.78 41.29
N ALA A 300 -16.78 -5.79 40.80
CA ALA A 300 -16.78 -7.13 41.37
C ALA A 300 -15.68 -7.25 42.43
N VAL A 301 -15.79 -8.20 43.37
CA VAL A 301 -14.71 -8.46 44.33
C VAL A 301 -13.46 -8.99 43.60
N PHE A 302 -13.63 -9.92 42.66
CA PHE A 302 -12.57 -10.48 41.83
C PHE A 302 -12.92 -10.36 40.33
N PRO A 303 -12.66 -9.21 39.70
CA PRO A 303 -12.85 -9.07 38.24
C PRO A 303 -11.85 -9.96 37.48
N GLY A 304 -12.28 -10.54 36.36
CA GLY A 304 -11.47 -11.47 35.58
C GLY A 304 -12.27 -12.30 34.58
N ASN A 305 -11.64 -13.34 34.03
CA ASN A 305 -12.27 -14.29 33.12
C ASN A 305 -12.76 -15.50 33.91
N LEU A 306 -14.03 -15.88 33.72
CA LEU A 306 -14.64 -17.08 34.30
C LEU A 306 -15.02 -18.06 33.19
N GLU A 307 -14.85 -19.35 33.42
CA GLU A 307 -15.26 -20.39 32.47
C GLU A 307 -16.76 -20.28 32.16
N TYR A 308 -17.13 -20.42 30.89
CA TYR A 308 -18.52 -20.31 30.48
C TYR A 308 -19.28 -21.61 30.77
N HIS A 309 -20.38 -21.44 31.49
CA HIS A 309 -21.38 -22.45 31.83
C HIS A 309 -22.76 -22.00 31.29
N PRO A 310 -23.41 -22.77 30.41
CA PRO A 310 -24.69 -22.39 29.82
C PRO A 310 -25.85 -22.32 30.82
N GLU A 311 -25.72 -22.98 31.98
CA GLU A 311 -26.69 -22.99 33.07
C GLU A 311 -26.65 -21.74 33.97
N TYR A 312 -25.58 -20.93 33.89
CA TYR A 312 -25.39 -19.77 34.77
C TYR A 312 -25.94 -18.49 34.18
N GLY A 313 -26.70 -17.77 34.99
CA GLY A 313 -27.12 -16.40 34.73
C GLY A 313 -26.06 -15.38 35.18
N ILE A 314 -26.35 -14.10 34.95
CA ILE A 314 -25.45 -12.98 35.28
C ILE A 314 -25.05 -13.01 36.76
N ARG A 315 -26.03 -13.21 37.66
CA ARG A 315 -25.77 -13.19 39.11
C ARG A 315 -24.98 -14.39 39.59
N ASP A 316 -25.08 -15.54 38.95
CA ASP A 316 -24.27 -16.72 39.27
C ASP A 316 -22.79 -16.45 38.98
N TYR A 317 -22.50 -15.83 37.83
CA TYR A 317 -21.14 -15.40 37.48
C TYR A 317 -20.60 -14.35 38.45
N ILE A 318 -21.42 -13.38 38.86
CA ILE A 318 -21.02 -12.37 39.85
C ILE A 318 -20.71 -13.03 41.20
N ALA A 319 -21.52 -14.00 41.62
CA ALA A 319 -21.27 -14.77 42.84
C ALA A 319 -19.94 -15.53 42.76
N GLN A 320 -19.62 -16.14 41.61
CA GLN A 320 -18.31 -16.78 41.40
C GLN A 320 -17.15 -15.79 41.46
N ALA A 321 -17.36 -14.54 41.04
CA ALA A 321 -16.38 -13.46 41.20
C ALA A 321 -16.27 -12.92 42.64
N GLY A 322 -16.82 -13.63 43.63
CA GLY A 322 -16.81 -13.21 45.03
C GLY A 322 -17.90 -12.19 45.39
N GLY A 323 -18.86 -11.96 44.49
CA GLY A 323 -19.96 -11.02 44.67
C GLY A 323 -19.61 -9.59 44.29
N PHE A 324 -20.49 -8.67 44.71
CA PHE A 324 -20.35 -7.24 44.47
C PHE A 324 -19.33 -6.59 45.41
N ALA A 325 -18.53 -5.67 44.87
CA ALA A 325 -17.67 -4.82 45.68
C ALA A 325 -18.50 -3.75 46.42
N TRP A 326 -17.94 -3.17 47.48
CA TRP A 326 -18.66 -2.24 48.38
C TRP A 326 -19.21 -0.96 47.72
N ARG A 327 -18.74 -0.59 46.52
CA ARG A 327 -19.25 0.53 45.72
C ARG A 327 -19.99 0.11 44.47
N ALA A 328 -20.29 -1.17 44.30
CA ALA A 328 -21.01 -1.66 43.13
C ALA A 328 -22.40 -1.04 43.07
N ASP A 329 -22.80 -0.64 41.87
CA ASP A 329 -24.18 -0.33 41.55
C ASP A 329 -24.86 -1.59 41.01
N GLU A 330 -25.62 -2.26 41.87
CA GLU A 330 -26.21 -3.58 41.58
C GLU A 330 -27.44 -3.50 40.66
N GLY A 331 -27.98 -2.29 40.42
CA GLY A 331 -29.17 -2.08 39.59
C GLY A 331 -28.86 -1.66 38.15
N GLU A 332 -27.60 -1.35 37.84
CA GLU A 332 -27.17 -0.83 36.53
C GLU A 332 -26.18 -1.78 35.83
N ILE A 333 -26.29 -3.07 36.11
CA ILE A 333 -25.43 -4.09 35.52
C ILE A 333 -25.74 -4.20 34.03
N ARG A 334 -24.69 -4.24 33.20
CA ARG A 334 -24.83 -4.34 31.75
C ARG A 334 -23.93 -5.44 31.20
N VAL A 335 -24.37 -6.05 30.11
CA VAL A 335 -23.56 -7.01 29.35
C VAL A 335 -23.16 -6.41 28.02
N ILE A 336 -21.87 -6.48 27.74
CA ILE A 336 -21.28 -6.12 26.47
C ILE A 336 -21.13 -7.41 25.66
N LYS A 337 -21.91 -7.55 24.57
CA LYS A 337 -21.88 -8.74 23.73
C LYS A 337 -20.52 -8.90 23.04
N GLY A 338 -19.90 -10.06 23.18
CA GLY A 338 -18.53 -10.32 22.71
C GLY A 338 -18.35 -10.25 21.19
N LYS A 339 -19.43 -10.47 20.42
CA LYS A 339 -19.43 -10.42 18.95
C LYS A 339 -19.71 -9.05 18.38
N THR A 340 -20.72 -8.34 18.90
CA THR A 340 -21.22 -7.07 18.36
C THR A 340 -20.66 -5.85 19.09
N GLY A 341 -20.22 -6.01 20.35
CA GLY A 341 -19.86 -4.89 21.23
C GLY A 341 -21.08 -4.07 21.68
N GLU A 342 -22.28 -4.63 21.52
CA GLU A 342 -23.53 -4.04 21.97
C GLU A 342 -23.66 -4.12 23.49
N TRP A 343 -24.25 -3.09 24.09
CA TRP A 343 -24.50 -3.00 25.52
C TRP A 343 -25.97 -3.29 25.75
N ILE A 344 -26.26 -4.28 26.58
CA ILE A 344 -27.61 -4.71 26.91
C ILE A 344 -27.74 -4.66 28.44
N ASP A 345 -28.86 -4.16 28.93
CA ASP A 345 -29.14 -4.08 30.36
C ASP A 345 -29.49 -5.47 30.93
N GLU A 346 -29.30 -5.69 32.24
CA GLU A 346 -29.51 -7.00 32.90
C GLU A 346 -30.87 -7.64 32.54
N ASP A 347 -31.93 -6.84 32.52
CA ASP A 347 -33.32 -7.30 32.35
C ASP A 347 -33.65 -7.77 30.92
N ASP A 348 -32.93 -7.28 29.91
CA ASP A 348 -33.18 -7.57 28.50
C ASP A 348 -32.36 -8.75 27.97
N ILE A 349 -31.57 -9.40 28.83
CA ILE A 349 -30.66 -10.48 28.44
C ILE A 349 -31.37 -11.82 28.56
N GLU A 350 -31.67 -12.42 27.40
CA GLU A 350 -32.22 -13.77 27.34
C GLU A 350 -31.16 -14.85 27.62
N ASN A 351 -29.96 -14.72 27.04
CA ASN A 351 -28.89 -15.70 27.14
C ASN A 351 -27.49 -15.06 27.06
N LEU A 352 -26.57 -15.54 27.91
CA LEU A 352 -25.15 -15.22 27.83
C LEU A 352 -24.46 -16.10 26.78
N GLU A 353 -23.50 -15.53 26.06
CA GLU A 353 -22.66 -16.28 25.12
C GLU A 353 -21.19 -16.21 25.53
N PRO A 354 -20.38 -17.23 25.20
CA PRO A 354 -18.94 -17.17 25.43
C PRO A 354 -18.29 -15.92 24.80
N GLY A 355 -17.51 -15.21 25.60
CA GLY A 355 -16.83 -13.97 25.24
C GLY A 355 -17.60 -12.69 25.54
N ASP A 356 -18.82 -12.78 26.07
CA ASP A 356 -19.55 -11.65 26.62
C ASP A 356 -18.87 -11.08 27.87
N THR A 357 -19.10 -9.80 28.13
CA THR A 357 -18.52 -9.09 29.27
C THR A 357 -19.60 -8.54 30.17
N ILE A 358 -19.67 -9.01 31.41
CA ILE A 358 -20.51 -8.44 32.47
C ILE A 358 -19.76 -7.24 33.06
N TRP A 359 -20.35 -6.06 32.93
CA TRP A 359 -19.83 -4.82 33.49
C TRP A 359 -20.69 -4.38 34.69
N ILE A 360 -20.01 -4.21 35.83
CA ILE A 360 -20.63 -3.77 37.08
C ILE A 360 -20.18 -2.33 37.34
N PRO A 361 -21.05 -1.33 37.16
CA PRO A 361 -20.69 0.06 37.42
C PRO A 361 -20.43 0.33 38.89
N GLU A 362 -19.80 1.48 39.14
CA GLU A 362 -19.67 2.05 40.47
C GLU A 362 -20.83 3.00 40.73
N LYS A 363 -21.38 2.97 41.96
CA LYS A 363 -22.43 3.90 42.39
C LYS A 363 -22.00 5.33 42.10
N PRO A 364 -22.81 6.11 41.37
CA PRO A 364 -22.46 7.49 41.05
C PRO A 364 -22.20 8.25 42.34
N GLN A 365 -21.12 9.04 42.35
CA GLN A 365 -20.87 9.94 43.47
C GLN A 365 -22.02 10.95 43.49
N ALA A 366 -22.76 11.01 44.59
CA ALA A 366 -23.77 12.04 44.78
C ALA A 366 -23.10 13.41 44.50
N PRO A 367 -23.73 14.29 43.70
CA PRO A 367 -23.16 15.60 43.45
C PRO A 367 -22.88 16.26 44.79
N LYS A 368 -21.70 16.86 44.95
CA LYS A 368 -21.36 17.51 46.22
C LYS A 368 -22.47 18.51 46.50
N PHE A 369 -23.05 18.47 47.69
CA PHE A 369 -24.09 19.41 48.12
C PHE A 369 -23.76 20.86 47.74
N TRP A 370 -22.46 21.20 47.77
CA TRP A 370 -21.94 22.51 47.41
C TRP A 370 -22.13 22.91 45.94
N ASP A 371 -22.12 21.96 45.01
CA ASP A 371 -22.33 22.22 43.59
C ASP A 371 -23.82 22.47 43.30
N VAL A 372 -24.70 21.62 43.87
CA VAL A 372 -26.17 21.79 43.78
C VAL A 372 -26.65 23.09 44.44
N PHE A 373 -26.06 23.46 45.58
CA PHE A 373 -26.38 24.70 46.29
C PHE A 373 -25.98 25.94 45.48
N LYS A 374 -24.81 25.93 44.84
CA LYS A 374 -24.35 27.03 43.97
C LYS A 374 -25.21 27.18 42.73
N ASP A 375 -25.57 26.08 42.07
CA ASP A 375 -26.44 26.11 40.88
C ASP A 375 -27.82 26.67 41.23
N SER A 376 -28.36 26.29 42.39
CA SER A 376 -29.64 26.82 42.91
C SER A 376 -29.56 28.32 43.19
N LEU A 377 -28.47 28.81 43.80
CA LEU A 377 -28.24 30.24 44.02
C LEU A 377 -28.13 31.02 42.72
N MET A 378 -27.50 30.46 41.69
CA MET A 378 -27.43 31.09 40.37
C MET A 378 -28.81 31.24 39.73
N ILE A 379 -29.65 30.21 39.79
CA ILE A 379 -31.03 30.26 39.25
C ILE A 379 -31.87 31.28 40.01
N VAL A 380 -31.81 31.28 41.35
CA VAL A 380 -32.53 32.26 42.18
C VAL A 380 -32.02 33.68 41.93
N GLY A 381 -30.70 33.85 41.77
CA GLY A 381 -30.09 35.13 41.42
C GLY A 381 -30.58 35.66 40.07
N GLN A 382 -30.66 34.79 39.05
CA GLN A 382 -31.18 35.15 37.73
C GLN A 382 -32.66 35.55 37.78
N LEU A 383 -33.48 34.81 38.51
CA LEU A 383 -34.90 35.16 38.73
C LEU A 383 -35.04 36.51 39.46
N ALA A 384 -34.21 36.76 40.48
CA ALA A 384 -34.21 38.03 41.20
C ALA A 384 -33.85 39.21 40.28
N THR A 385 -32.89 39.07 39.37
CA THR A 385 -32.58 40.10 38.37
C THR A 385 -33.72 40.37 37.41
N VAL A 386 -34.45 39.34 36.96
CA VAL A 386 -35.62 39.51 36.08
C VAL A 386 -36.74 40.24 36.81
N ILE A 387 -37.01 39.89 38.07
CA ILE A 387 -38.01 40.56 38.90
C ILE A 387 -37.61 42.02 39.15
N ALA A 388 -36.35 42.28 39.51
CA ALA A 388 -35.85 43.62 39.72
C ALA A 388 -35.94 44.49 38.46
N ALA A 389 -35.58 43.94 37.29
CA ALA A 389 -35.72 44.63 36.01
C ALA A 389 -37.19 44.93 35.68
N THR A 390 -38.10 43.99 35.97
CA THR A 390 -39.54 44.16 35.74
C THR A 390 -40.11 45.25 36.65
N ILE A 391 -39.74 45.26 37.94
CA ILE A 391 -40.12 46.31 38.89
C ILE A 391 -39.55 47.67 38.45
N ALA A 392 -38.30 47.73 38.02
CA ALA A 392 -37.67 48.96 37.53
C ALA A 392 -38.40 49.54 36.32
N VAL A 393 -38.82 48.69 35.36
CA VAL A 393 -39.61 49.11 34.20
C VAL A 393 -40.99 49.64 34.61
N ILE A 394 -41.66 48.98 35.57
CA ILE A 394 -42.97 49.42 36.09
C ILE A 394 -42.85 50.78 36.81
N VAL A 395 -41.78 50.99 37.58
CA VAL A 395 -41.54 52.24 38.31
C VAL A 395 -41.16 53.38 37.36
N SER A 396 -40.43 53.10 36.26
CA SER A 396 -40.07 54.14 35.26
C SER A 396 -41.21 54.54 34.32
N THR A 397 -42.32 53.80 34.31
CA THR A 397 -43.51 54.08 33.47
C THR A 397 -44.66 54.74 34.24
N ARG A 398 -44.45 55.08 35.52
CA ARG A 398 -45.28 56.01 36.29
C ARG A 398 -44.57 57.34 36.45
#